data_AF-A0A318SMW9-F1
#
_entry.id   AF-A0A318SMW9-F1
#
_cell.length_a   1.000
_cell.length_b   1.000
_cell.length_c   1.000
_cell.angle_alpha   90.00
_cell.angle_beta   90.00
_cell.angle_gamma   90.00
#
_symmetry.space_group_name_H-M   'P 1'
#
loop_
_entity.id
_entity.type
_entity.pdbx_description
1 polymer ?
#
loop_
_entity_poly.entity_id
_entity_poly.type
_entity_poly.pdbx_seq_one_letter_code
_entity_poly.pdbx_strand_id
1 'polypeptide(L)'
;MDAAAPTPSALAALCDDLDALAPQALVERLRAEVLRSGGSWQTDDSGLPALRIIALHGITISDMSYVSAALRWRFAARAAAGGYVAPAAEPQRRTLQRAWALSVLQHLTPATDSVRASAQALLDRMIHPGLQTIAPPAAVPGQTIAEAAAALNAVAAETEEAA
;
A
#
# COMPACT_ATOMS: atom_id res chain seq x y z
N MET A 1 -27.11 2.32 14.02
CA MET A 1 -26.22 3.52 13.98
C MET A 1 -25.14 3.21 12.98
N ASP A 2 -25.26 3.75 11.77
CA ASP A 2 -24.16 3.69 10.80
C ASP A 2 -23.06 4.64 11.28
N ALA A 3 -21.92 4.10 11.68
CA ALA A 3 -20.74 4.91 11.94
C ALA A 3 -20.32 5.53 10.61
N ALA A 4 -20.18 6.85 10.57
CA ALA A 4 -19.69 7.55 9.39
C ALA A 4 -18.34 6.95 8.94
N ALA A 5 -18.19 6.73 7.64
CA ALA A 5 -16.95 6.19 7.08
C ALA A 5 -15.75 7.07 7.51
N PRO A 6 -14.63 6.47 7.94
CA PRO A 6 -13.48 7.24 8.40
C PRO A 6 -12.95 8.14 7.28
N THR A 7 -12.59 9.37 7.63
CA THR A 7 -11.95 10.31 6.68
C THR A 7 -10.62 9.72 6.16
N PRO A 8 -10.19 10.04 4.93
CA PRO A 8 -8.93 9.52 4.37
C PRO A 8 -7.70 9.77 5.25
N SER A 9 -7.61 10.91 5.93
CA SER A 9 -6.52 11.24 6.86
C SER A 9 -6.52 10.36 8.11
N ALA A 10 -7.70 10.09 8.68
CA ALA A 10 -7.85 9.17 9.81
C ALA A 10 -7.49 7.73 9.43
N LEU A 11 -7.82 7.30 8.21
CA LEU A 11 -7.45 5.98 7.70
C LEU A 11 -5.92 5.87 7.49
N ALA A 12 -5.29 6.91 6.94
CA ALA A 12 -3.84 6.96 6.78
C ALA A 12 -3.11 6.91 8.14
N ALA A 13 -3.55 7.68 9.13
CA ALA A 13 -3.01 7.67 10.49
C ALA A 13 -3.14 6.30 11.14
N LEU A 14 -4.30 5.64 11.00
CA LEU A 14 -4.51 4.28 11.50
C LEU A 14 -3.55 3.28 10.84
N CYS A 15 -3.29 3.41 9.54
CA CYS A 15 -2.31 2.56 8.88
C CYS A 15 -0.87 2.85 9.36
N ASP A 16 -0.53 4.10 9.66
CA ASP A 16 0.78 4.46 10.21
C ASP A 16 1.01 3.84 11.59
N ASP A 17 -0.03 3.81 12.42
CA ASP A 17 -0.01 3.10 13.70
C ASP A 17 0.21 1.59 13.51
N LEU A 18 -0.46 0.97 12.52
CA LEU A 18 -0.27 -0.46 12.19
C LEU A 18 1.15 -0.76 11.68
N ASP A 19 1.77 0.17 10.96
CA ASP A 19 3.15 0.03 10.47
C ASP A 19 4.19 0.17 11.58
N ALA A 20 3.85 0.83 12.69
CA ALA A 20 4.68 0.92 13.89
C ALA A 20 4.64 -0.34 14.76
N LEU A 21 3.63 -1.21 14.59
CA LEU A 21 3.48 -2.42 15.40
C LEU A 21 4.52 -3.49 15.03
N ALA A 22 5.10 -4.09 16.07
CA ALA A 22 5.86 -5.32 15.95
C ALA A 22 4.95 -6.48 15.48
N PRO A 23 5.49 -7.52 14.83
CA PRO A 23 4.69 -8.62 14.26
C PRO A 23 3.69 -9.25 15.24
N GLN A 24 4.11 -9.52 16.48
CA GLN A 24 3.20 -10.10 17.48
C GLN A 24 2.09 -9.13 17.91
N ALA A 25 2.41 -7.85 18.09
CA ALA A 25 1.41 -6.84 18.43
C ALA A 25 0.38 -6.65 17.30
N LEU A 26 0.82 -6.80 16.04
CA LEU A 26 -0.07 -6.79 14.88
C LEU A 26 -1.02 -7.99 14.87
N VAL A 27 -0.52 -9.17 15.27
CA VAL A 27 -1.36 -10.39 15.44
C VAL A 27 -2.41 -10.19 16.53
N GLU A 28 -2.04 -9.65 17.69
CA GLU A 28 -3.00 -9.36 18.77
C GLU A 28 -4.03 -8.30 18.36
N ARG A 29 -3.60 -7.28 17.61
CA ARG A 29 -4.53 -6.28 17.06
C ARG A 29 -5.52 -6.89 16.09
N LEU A 30 -5.04 -7.74 15.18
CA LEU A 30 -5.90 -8.48 14.25
C LEU A 30 -6.87 -9.39 15.01
N ARG A 31 -6.40 -10.12 16.02
CA ARG A 31 -7.24 -10.95 16.89
C ARG A 31 -8.37 -10.16 17.54
N ALA A 32 -8.04 -9.02 18.15
CA ALA A 32 -9.02 -8.16 18.79
C ALA A 32 -10.10 -7.70 17.79
N GLU A 33 -9.69 -7.35 16.57
CA GLU A 33 -10.58 -6.90 15.51
C GLU A 33 -11.50 -8.02 14.98
N VAL A 34 -10.96 -9.23 14.85
CA VAL A 34 -11.73 -10.43 14.47
C VAL A 34 -12.81 -10.72 15.52
N LEU A 35 -12.43 -10.73 16.80
CA LEU A 35 -13.37 -10.96 17.90
C LEU A 35 -14.42 -9.85 18.01
N ARG A 36 -14.02 -8.58 17.87
CA ARG A 36 -14.93 -7.42 17.88
C ARG A 36 -16.00 -7.52 16.80
N SER A 37 -15.65 -8.10 15.66
CA SER A 37 -16.52 -8.22 14.50
C SER A 37 -17.35 -9.52 14.51
N GLY A 38 -17.34 -10.27 15.61
CA GLY A 38 -18.09 -11.52 15.79
C GLY A 38 -17.44 -12.75 15.18
N GLY A 39 -16.20 -12.65 14.70
CA GLY A 39 -15.41 -13.79 14.26
C GLY A 39 -14.85 -14.59 15.44
N SER A 40 -14.29 -15.76 15.14
CA SER A 40 -13.62 -16.62 16.13
C SER A 40 -12.10 -16.61 15.94
N TRP A 41 -11.38 -16.77 17.05
CA TRP A 41 -9.92 -16.88 17.06
C TRP A 41 -9.50 -18.11 17.87
N GLN A 42 -8.65 -18.97 17.29
CA GLN A 42 -8.22 -20.22 17.92
C GLN A 42 -6.70 -20.26 18.07
N THR A 43 -6.24 -20.85 19.18
CA THR A 43 -4.84 -21.17 19.47
C THR A 43 -4.65 -22.69 19.45
N ASP A 44 -3.47 -23.17 19.07
CA ASP A 44 -3.13 -24.59 19.11
C ASP A 44 -2.76 -25.01 20.54
N ASP A 45 -2.49 -26.31 20.71
CA ASP A 45 -2.15 -26.90 22.01
C ASP A 45 -0.84 -26.37 22.61
N SER A 46 -0.03 -25.63 21.83
CA SER A 46 1.18 -24.95 22.30
C SER A 46 0.93 -23.53 22.81
N GLY A 47 -0.33 -23.08 22.82
CA GLY A 47 -0.71 -21.70 23.15
C GLY A 47 -0.31 -20.69 22.07
N LEU A 48 0.19 -21.17 20.92
CA LEU A 48 0.47 -20.35 19.75
C LEU A 48 -0.79 -20.24 18.89
N PRO A 49 -0.94 -19.21 18.06
CA PRO A 49 -2.11 -19.09 17.19
C PRO A 49 -2.26 -20.30 16.23
N ALA A 50 -3.37 -21.06 16.32
CA ALA A 50 -3.65 -22.25 15.50
C ALA A 50 -4.08 -21.88 14.09
N LEU A 51 -3.31 -22.28 13.07
CA LEU A 51 -3.60 -22.09 11.64
C LEU A 51 -5.01 -22.61 11.28
N ARG A 52 -6.04 -21.79 11.42
CA ARG A 52 -7.35 -22.00 10.78
C ARG A 52 -8.29 -20.80 10.95
N ILE A 53 -8.58 -20.18 9.81
CA ILE A 53 -9.82 -19.49 9.47
C ILE A 53 -10.05 -18.18 10.25
N ILE A 54 -9.46 -17.09 9.76
CA ILE A 54 -9.93 -15.73 10.07
C ILE A 54 -11.21 -15.47 9.27
N ALA A 55 -12.34 -16.03 9.71
CA ALA A 55 -13.66 -15.88 9.10
C ALA A 55 -14.26 -14.49 9.35
N LEU A 56 -13.57 -13.43 8.96
CA LEU A 56 -14.21 -12.13 8.82
C LEU A 56 -14.45 -11.88 7.32
N HIS A 57 -15.72 -11.71 6.94
CA HIS A 57 -16.17 -11.41 5.56
C HIS A 57 -15.99 -12.56 4.54
N GLY A 58 -16.00 -13.82 4.98
CA GLY A 58 -16.00 -14.98 4.07
C GLY A 58 -14.65 -15.31 3.45
N ILE A 59 -13.55 -14.74 3.94
CA ILE A 59 -12.19 -15.06 3.47
C ILE A 59 -11.67 -16.28 4.25
N THR A 60 -11.74 -17.45 3.63
CA THR A 60 -11.10 -18.65 4.16
C THR A 60 -9.62 -18.63 3.78
N ILE A 61 -8.74 -18.36 4.74
CA ILE A 61 -7.29 -18.50 4.55
C ILE A 61 -6.86 -19.82 5.20
N SER A 62 -6.80 -20.90 4.41
CA SER A 62 -6.05 -22.10 4.79
C SER A 62 -4.56 -21.85 4.51
N ASP A 63 -3.68 -22.49 5.29
CA ASP A 63 -2.24 -22.60 5.00
C ASP A 63 -1.36 -21.35 5.20
N MET A 64 -1.90 -20.27 5.80
CA MET A 64 -1.13 -19.05 6.10
C MET A 64 -0.93 -18.85 7.61
N SER A 65 0.32 -18.68 8.06
CA SER A 65 0.59 -18.32 9.46
C SER A 65 -0.10 -17.00 9.82
N TYR A 66 -0.49 -16.80 11.08
CA TYR A 66 -1.14 -15.55 11.50
C TYR A 66 -0.26 -14.32 11.31
N VAL A 67 1.06 -14.46 11.39
CA VAL A 67 1.99 -13.37 11.08
C VAL A 67 1.83 -12.96 9.61
N SER A 68 1.76 -13.93 8.69
CA SER A 68 1.52 -13.67 7.28
C SER A 68 0.12 -13.12 7.01
N ALA A 69 -0.91 -13.60 7.72
CA ALA A 69 -2.26 -13.07 7.61
C ALA A 69 -2.35 -11.62 8.12
N ALA A 70 -1.71 -11.31 9.24
CA ALA A 70 -1.60 -9.99 9.81
C ALA A 70 -0.82 -9.03 8.90
N LEU A 71 0.26 -9.49 8.29
CA LEU A 71 1.01 -8.74 7.28
C LEU A 71 0.15 -8.44 6.04
N ARG A 72 -0.59 -9.43 5.54
CA ARG A 72 -1.49 -9.28 4.39
C ARG A 72 -2.63 -8.30 4.71
N TRP A 73 -3.21 -8.38 5.89
CA TRP A 73 -4.23 -7.44 6.36
C TRP A 73 -3.68 -6.01 6.42
N ARG A 74 -2.48 -5.82 6.98
CA ARG A 74 -1.78 -4.52 6.99
C ARG A 74 -1.58 -3.96 5.57
N PHE A 75 -1.15 -4.80 4.62
CA PHE A 75 -0.97 -4.38 3.23
C PHE A 75 -2.27 -4.01 2.54
N ALA A 76 -3.35 -4.76 2.79
CA ALA A 76 -4.67 -4.47 2.27
C ALA A 76 -5.21 -3.15 2.85
N ALA A 77 -5.04 -2.91 4.16
CA ALA A 77 -5.42 -1.65 4.80
C ALA A 77 -4.68 -0.46 4.17
N ARG A 78 -3.37 -0.60 3.93
CA ARG A 78 -2.57 0.44 3.28
C ARG A 78 -2.99 0.68 1.82
N ALA A 79 -3.36 -0.36 1.09
CA ALA A 79 -3.89 -0.23 -0.26
C ALA A 79 -5.24 0.53 -0.27
N ALA A 80 -6.14 0.22 0.67
CA ALA A 80 -7.38 0.96 0.86
C ALA A 80 -7.15 2.43 1.25
N ALA A 81 -6.04 2.73 1.95
CA ALA A 81 -5.61 4.09 2.26
C ALA A 81 -4.90 4.82 1.11
N GLY A 82 -4.71 4.19 -0.06
CA GLY A 82 -4.06 4.79 -1.23
C GLY A 82 -2.53 4.61 -1.31
N GLY A 83 -1.94 3.84 -0.39
CA GLY A 83 -0.51 3.54 -0.38
C GLY A 83 0.32 4.52 0.46
N TYR A 84 1.60 4.67 0.10
CA TYR A 84 2.54 5.51 0.83
C TYR A 84 2.85 6.80 0.09
N VAL A 85 2.71 7.92 0.80
CA VAL A 85 3.02 9.25 0.28
C VAL A 85 4.50 9.46 0.08
N ALA A 86 5.38 8.83 0.87
CA ALA A 86 6.83 8.94 0.72
C ALA A 86 7.57 7.73 1.33
N PRO A 87 8.80 7.43 0.87
CA PRO A 87 9.68 6.49 1.55
C PRO A 87 9.97 6.93 2.98
N ALA A 88 9.90 5.99 3.93
CA ALA A 88 10.29 6.22 5.32
C ALA A 88 11.81 6.42 5.44
N ALA A 89 12.21 7.23 6.43
CA ALA A 89 13.62 7.42 6.77
C ALA A 89 14.19 6.18 7.50
N GLU A 90 13.38 5.52 8.32
CA GLU A 90 13.79 4.37 9.11
C GLU A 90 13.98 3.13 8.23
N PRO A 91 15.15 2.43 8.26
CA PRO A 91 15.43 1.29 7.40
C PRO A 91 14.41 0.15 7.50
N GLN A 92 13.87 -0.08 8.69
CA GLN A 92 12.89 -1.13 8.97
C GLN A 92 11.54 -0.81 8.31
N ARG A 93 11.07 0.43 8.46
CA ARG A 93 9.84 0.91 7.79
C ARG A 93 10.01 0.97 6.27
N ARG A 94 11.18 1.34 5.79
CA ARG A 94 11.51 1.35 4.36
C ARG A 94 11.48 -0.06 3.76
N THR A 95 11.99 -1.06 4.49
CA THR A 95 11.90 -2.48 4.09
C THR A 95 10.44 -2.93 4.01
N LEU A 96 9.61 -2.54 4.98
CA LEU A 96 8.19 -2.84 4.98
C LEU A 96 7.46 -2.23 3.77
N GLN A 97 7.70 -0.95 3.50
CA GLN A 97 7.14 -0.23 2.36
C GLN A 97 7.53 -0.86 1.02
N ARG A 98 8.78 -1.31 0.90
CA ARG A 98 9.26 -2.04 -0.29
C ARG A 98 8.53 -3.38 -0.44
N ALA A 99 8.39 -4.14 0.65
CA ALA A 99 7.65 -5.40 0.65
C ALA A 99 6.17 -5.21 0.27
N TRP A 100 5.54 -4.12 0.75
CA TRP A 100 4.20 -3.74 0.35
C TRP A 100 4.11 -3.46 -1.16
N ALA A 101 4.98 -2.61 -1.70
CA ALA A 101 4.95 -2.25 -3.11
C ALA A 101 5.17 -3.46 -4.02
N LEU A 102 6.13 -4.34 -3.68
CA LEU A 102 6.35 -5.59 -4.41
C LEU A 102 5.12 -6.51 -4.31
N SER A 103 4.51 -6.63 -3.13
CA SER A 103 3.29 -7.43 -2.95
C SER A 103 2.13 -6.91 -3.79
N VAL A 104 1.93 -5.60 -3.86
CA VAL A 104 0.90 -4.97 -4.72
C VAL A 104 1.15 -5.28 -6.19
N LEU A 105 2.38 -5.14 -6.66
CA LEU A 105 2.72 -5.32 -8.08
C LEU A 105 2.71 -6.78 -8.52
N GLN A 106 3.03 -7.72 -7.62
CA GLN A 106 3.25 -9.13 -7.97
C GLN A 106 2.16 -10.09 -7.50
N HIS A 107 1.43 -9.75 -6.43
CA HIS A 107 0.62 -10.73 -5.69
C HIS A 107 -0.78 -10.24 -5.28
N LEU A 108 -1.04 -8.93 -5.27
CA LEU A 108 -2.29 -8.38 -4.78
C LEU A 108 -3.26 -8.19 -5.94
N THR A 109 -4.19 -9.14 -6.08
CA THR A 109 -5.24 -9.13 -7.11
C THR A 109 -6.62 -9.28 -6.45
N PRO A 110 -7.59 -8.38 -6.73
CA PRO A 110 -7.46 -7.17 -7.56
C PRO A 110 -6.85 -5.99 -6.78
N ALA A 111 -5.84 -5.34 -7.36
CA ALA A 111 -5.41 -4.00 -6.99
C ALA A 111 -5.91 -3.00 -8.05
N THR A 112 -6.35 -1.81 -7.64
CA THR A 112 -6.73 -0.74 -8.57
C THR A 112 -5.50 -0.19 -9.29
N ASP A 113 -5.71 0.45 -10.44
CA ASP A 113 -4.60 1.06 -11.18
C ASP A 113 -3.95 2.21 -10.40
N SER A 114 -4.73 2.95 -9.60
CA SER A 114 -4.21 3.96 -8.68
C SER A 114 -3.29 3.37 -7.61
N VAL A 115 -3.63 2.21 -7.04
CA VAL A 115 -2.82 1.52 -6.03
C VAL A 115 -1.54 0.95 -6.66
N ARG A 116 -1.63 0.40 -7.88
CA ARG A 116 -0.44 -0.04 -8.64
C ARG A 116 0.49 1.11 -8.99
N ALA A 117 -0.05 2.25 -9.46
CA ALA A 117 0.73 3.45 -9.73
C ALA A 117 1.42 3.99 -8.48
N SER A 118 0.71 4.00 -7.34
CA SER A 118 1.26 4.39 -6.02
C SER A 118 2.44 3.49 -5.61
N ALA A 119 2.29 2.17 -5.77
CA ALA A 119 3.35 1.20 -5.50
C ALA A 119 4.58 1.38 -6.39
N GLN A 120 4.38 1.59 -7.69
CA GLN A 120 5.47 1.84 -8.63
C GLN A 120 6.20 3.14 -8.29
N ALA A 121 5.46 4.24 -8.11
CA ALA A 121 6.03 5.54 -7.75
C ALA A 121 6.81 5.49 -6.43
N LEU A 122 6.39 4.65 -5.47
CA LEU A 122 7.13 4.44 -4.23
C LEU A 122 8.49 3.77 -4.47
N LEU A 123 8.54 2.71 -5.28
CA LEU A 123 9.80 2.04 -5.63
C LEU A 123 10.73 2.97 -6.40
N ASP A 124 10.19 3.74 -7.35
CA ASP A 124 10.97 4.70 -8.14
C ASP A 124 11.63 5.74 -7.22
N ARG A 125 10.90 6.28 -6.23
CA ARG A 125 11.44 7.24 -5.25
C ARG A 125 12.43 6.63 -4.26
N MET A 126 12.35 5.33 -4.01
CA MET A 126 13.35 4.64 -3.20
C MET A 126 14.68 4.47 -3.94
N ILE A 127 14.64 4.30 -5.27
CA ILE A 127 15.82 4.17 -6.13
C ILE A 127 16.37 5.55 -6.51
N HIS A 128 15.47 6.49 -6.80
CA HIS A 128 15.75 7.84 -7.26
C HIS A 128 15.05 8.86 -6.33
N PRO A 129 15.67 9.25 -5.21
CA PRO A 129 15.03 10.11 -4.20
C PRO A 129 14.66 11.52 -4.69
N GLY A 130 15.18 11.96 -5.84
CA GLY A 130 14.83 13.24 -6.49
C GLY A 130 13.78 13.14 -7.60
N LEU A 131 13.21 11.96 -7.85
CA LEU A 131 12.28 11.75 -8.95
C LEU A 131 10.92 12.38 -8.62
N GLN A 132 10.67 13.56 -9.19
CA GLN A 132 9.34 14.17 -9.18
C GLN A 132 8.51 13.47 -10.25
N THR A 133 7.39 12.85 -9.84
CA THR A 133 6.42 12.31 -10.78
C THR A 133 5.71 13.49 -11.44
N ILE A 134 6.20 13.92 -12.60
CA ILE A 134 5.51 14.93 -13.40
C ILE A 134 4.22 14.28 -13.89
N ALA A 135 3.07 14.91 -13.60
CA ALA A 135 1.81 14.45 -14.16
C ALA A 135 1.95 14.44 -15.69
N PRO A 136 1.64 13.33 -16.37
CA PRO A 136 1.70 13.31 -17.83
C PRO A 136 0.83 14.47 -18.34
N PRO A 137 1.33 15.27 -19.31
CA PRO A 137 0.54 16.36 -19.86
C PRO A 137 -0.79 15.78 -20.35
N ALA A 138 -1.88 16.53 -20.13
CA ALA A 138 -3.21 16.11 -20.56
C ALA A 138 -3.15 15.73 -22.05
N ALA A 139 -3.62 14.53 -22.39
CA ALA A 139 -3.56 14.06 -23.76
C ALA A 139 -4.35 15.03 -24.67
N VAL A 140 -3.67 15.65 -25.62
CA VAL A 140 -4.31 16.49 -26.63
C VAL A 140 -4.90 15.55 -27.69
N PRO A 141 -6.23 15.55 -27.93
CA PRO A 141 -6.84 14.66 -28.91
C PRO A 141 -6.23 14.84 -30.30
N GLY A 142 -5.74 13.75 -30.89
CA GLY A 142 -5.13 13.75 -32.23
C GLY A 142 -3.62 14.00 -32.27
N GLN A 143 -2.98 14.29 -31.14
CA GLN A 143 -1.53 14.48 -31.08
C GLN A 143 -0.78 13.14 -31.12
N THR A 144 0.17 13.03 -32.03
CA THR A 144 1.05 11.86 -32.14
C THR A 144 2.20 11.91 -31.13
N ILE A 145 2.80 10.76 -30.82
CA ILE A 145 3.95 10.66 -29.89
C ILE A 145 5.13 11.53 -30.37
N ALA A 146 5.33 11.62 -31.69
CA ALA A 146 6.39 12.44 -32.27
C ALA A 146 6.15 13.94 -32.04
N GLU A 147 4.90 14.40 -32.19
CA GLU A 147 4.51 15.80 -31.96
C GLU A 147 4.59 16.16 -30.47
N ALA A 148 4.24 15.23 -29.57
CA ALA A 148 4.40 15.42 -28.13
C ALA A 148 5.88 15.51 -27.71
N ALA A 149 6.75 14.65 -28.28
CA ALA A 149 8.18 14.66 -28.01
C ALA A 149 8.87 15.93 -28.54
N ALA A 150 8.47 16.40 -29.73
CA ALA A 150 8.99 17.64 -30.31
C ALA A 150 8.63 18.87 -29.45
N ALA A 151 7.40 18.94 -28.94
CA ALA A 151 6.97 20.01 -28.05
C ALA A 151 7.74 20.00 -26.71
N LEU A 152 8.00 18.82 -26.14
CA LEU A 152 8.77 18.68 -24.91
C LEU A 152 10.22 19.16 -25.09
N ASN A 153 10.85 18.81 -26.21
CA ASN A 153 12.22 19.22 -26.55
C ASN A 153 12.31 20.73 -26.85
N ALA A 154 11.29 21.32 -27.46
CA ALA A 154 11.23 22.76 -27.71
C ALA A 154 11.15 23.55 -26.39
N VAL A 155 10.30 23.11 -25.45
CA VAL A 155 10.22 23.71 -24.11
C VAL A 155 11.53 23.57 -23.34
N ALA A 156 12.19 22.40 -23.41
CA ALA A 156 13.49 22.19 -22.78
C ALA A 156 14.56 23.17 -23.31
N ALA A 157 14.60 23.40 -24.62
CA ALA A 157 15.53 24.33 -25.26
C ALA A 157 15.26 25.80 -24.87
N GLU A 158 14.00 26.21 -24.75
CA GLU A 158 13.63 27.57 -24.29
C GLU A 158 14.05 27.82 -22.82
N THR A 159 14.04 26.79 -21.97
CA THR A 159 14.55 26.90 -20.58
C THR A 159 16.07 26.99 -20.47
N GLU A 160 16.82 26.45 -21.44
CA GLU A 160 18.29 26.44 -21.44
C GLU A 160 18.87 27.75 -22.01
N GLU A 161 18.15 28.44 -22.89
CA GLU A 161 18.53 29.75 -23.42
C GLU A 161 18.21 30.92 -22.46
N ALA A 162 17.40 30.67 -21.43
CA ALA A 162 17.00 31.64 -20.40
C ALA A 162 17.83 31.54 -19.09
N ALA A 163 18.85 30.69 -19.03
CA ALA A 163 19.75 30.45 -17.89
C ALA A 163 21.18 30.93 -18.17
#